data_AF-A0A2V8JU54-F1
#
_entry.id   AF-A0A2V8JU54-F1
#
_cell.length_a   1.000
_cell.length_b   1.000
_cell.length_c   1.000
_cell.angle_alpha   90.00
_cell.angle_beta   90.00
_cell.angle_gamma   90.00
#
_symmetry.space_group_name_H-M   'P 1'
#
loop_
_entity.id
_entity.type
_entity.pdbx_description
1 polymer ?
#
loop_
_entity_poly.entity_id
_entity_poly.type
_entity_poly.pdbx_seq_one_letter_code
_entity_poly.pdbx_strand_id
1 'polypeptide(L)'
;MTFTFIGTDLRWIGFRGPQAGIARVSLDGVFIQQIDMYSVAEEVQAEVFKATGLASGNHTLLIEVTGTSNPASTGTYVVVDAFDVAPQVPAT
;
A
#
# COMPACT_ATOMS: atom_id res chain seq x y z
N MET A 1 8.87 0.68 -5.11
CA MET A 1 9.22 1.41 -3.88
C MET A 1 9.34 0.43 -2.74
N THR A 2 10.39 0.58 -1.92
CA THR A 2 10.58 -0.21 -0.69
C THR A 2 10.47 0.72 0.50
N PHE A 3 9.68 0.36 1.50
CA PHE A 3 9.50 1.09 2.75
C PHE A 3 9.74 0.17 3.93
N THR A 4 10.69 0.53 4.79
CA THR A 4 11.03 -0.23 5.99
C THR A 4 10.48 0.50 7.21
N PHE A 5 9.86 -0.25 8.12
CA PHE A 5 9.26 0.30 9.34
C PHE A 5 9.44 -0.64 10.53
N ILE A 6 9.31 -0.09 11.73
CA ILE A 6 9.29 -0.86 12.98
C ILE A 6 7.94 -0.65 13.65
N GLY A 7 7.17 -1.72 13.84
CA GLY A 7 5.81 -1.62 14.37
C GLY A 7 5.04 -2.91 14.22
N THR A 8 3.78 -2.89 14.64
CA THR A 8 2.89 -4.06 14.51
C THR A 8 1.86 -3.87 13.41
N ASP A 9 1.60 -2.63 13.00
CA ASP A 9 0.63 -2.31 11.96
C ASP A 9 1.20 -1.26 10.99
N LEU A 10 0.75 -1.31 9.74
CA LEU A 10 1.04 -0.35 8.68
C LEU A 10 -0.24 -0.03 7.90
N ARG A 11 -0.47 1.24 7.60
CA ARG A 11 -1.42 1.68 6.58
C ARG A 11 -0.68 2.43 5.48
N TRP A 12 -0.97 2.08 4.24
CA TRP A 12 -0.57 2.86 3.08
C TRP A 12 -1.71 3.79 2.71
N ILE A 13 -1.46 5.08 2.82
CA ILE A 13 -2.35 6.15 2.38
C ILE A 13 -1.90 6.61 0.98
N GLY A 14 -2.83 6.70 0.05
CA GLY A 14 -2.53 7.02 -1.34
C GLY A 14 -3.70 7.68 -2.06
N PHE A 15 -3.76 7.47 -3.36
CA PHE A 15 -4.80 8.02 -4.22
C PHE A 15 -5.47 6.90 -5.01
N ARG A 16 -6.80 6.96 -5.13
CA ARG A 16 -7.55 6.14 -6.10
C ARG A 16 -8.29 7.06 -7.07
N GLY A 17 -8.42 6.64 -8.32
CA GLY A 17 -9.13 7.44 -9.31
C GLY A 17 -9.05 6.91 -10.72
N PRO A 18 -9.64 7.63 -11.69
CA PRO A 18 -9.81 7.13 -13.06
C PRO A 18 -8.50 6.87 -13.81
N GLN A 19 -7.39 7.45 -13.38
CA GLN A 19 -6.05 7.32 -13.97
C GLN A 19 -5.15 6.31 -13.23
N ALA A 20 -5.67 5.68 -12.18
CA ALA A 20 -4.87 4.82 -11.33
C ALA A 20 -4.70 3.40 -11.91
N GLY A 21 -3.57 2.79 -11.63
CA GLY A 21 -3.19 1.47 -12.09
C GLY A 21 -3.28 0.39 -11.01
N ILE A 22 -2.68 -0.76 -11.30
CA ILE A 22 -2.59 -1.88 -10.38
C ILE A 22 -1.19 -1.91 -9.75
N ALA A 23 -1.15 -1.91 -8.43
CA ALA A 23 0.07 -2.11 -7.65
C ALA A 23 0.19 -3.57 -7.20
N ARG A 24 1.40 -4.13 -7.20
CA ARG A 24 1.73 -5.38 -6.51
C ARG A 24 2.33 -5.05 -5.16
N VAL A 25 1.80 -5.66 -4.10
CA VAL A 25 2.25 -5.46 -2.72
C VAL A 25 2.84 -6.75 -2.16
N SER A 26 4.04 -6.63 -1.62
CA SER A 26 4.71 -7.69 -0.86
C SER A 26 5.11 -7.16 0.52
N LEU A 27 5.01 -7.98 1.55
CA LEU A 27 5.42 -7.67 2.92
C LEU A 27 6.45 -8.71 3.37
N ASP A 28 7.60 -8.25 3.84
CA ASP A 28 8.72 -9.10 4.28
C ASP A 28 9.16 -10.11 3.20
N GLY A 29 9.13 -9.69 1.94
CA GLY A 29 9.48 -10.52 0.78
C GLY A 29 8.40 -11.50 0.33
N VAL A 30 7.27 -11.58 1.05
CA VAL A 30 6.13 -12.43 0.70
C VAL A 30 5.11 -11.62 -0.09
N PHE A 31 4.70 -12.13 -1.25
CA PHE A 31 3.61 -11.53 -2.02
C PHE A 31 2.30 -11.58 -1.23
N ILE A 32 1.65 -10.43 -1.08
CA ILE A 32 0.36 -10.31 -0.38
C ILE A 32 -0.78 -10.26 -1.39
N GLN A 33 -0.81 -9.23 -2.24
CA GLN A 33 -1.88 -9.04 -3.22
C GLN A 33 -1.49 -8.07 -4.33
N GLN A 34 -2.30 -8.07 -5.40
CA GLN A 34 -2.39 -6.94 -6.33
C GLN A 34 -3.58 -6.06 -5.96
N ILE A 35 -3.41 -4.74 -6.04
CA ILE A 35 -4.42 -3.75 -5.67
C ILE A 35 -4.75 -2.92 -6.90
N ASP A 36 -5.98 -3.04 -7.38
CA ASP A 36 -6.53 -2.14 -8.39
C ASP A 36 -6.92 -0.81 -7.71
N MET A 37 -6.14 0.23 -8.01
CA MET A 37 -6.34 1.55 -7.44
C MET A 37 -7.34 2.38 -8.26
N TYR A 38 -7.95 1.82 -9.30
CA TYR A 38 -9.02 2.47 -10.04
C TYR A 38 -10.22 2.79 -9.13
N SER A 39 -10.77 3.98 -9.33
CA SER A 39 -12.09 4.41 -8.85
C SER A 39 -12.69 5.36 -9.88
N VAL A 40 -14.02 5.40 -10.00
CA VAL A 40 -14.71 6.29 -10.93
C VAL A 40 -14.57 7.76 -10.49
N ALA A 41 -14.51 8.00 -9.19
CA ALA A 41 -14.25 9.31 -8.61
C ALA A 41 -12.85 9.37 -8.01
N GLU A 42 -12.29 10.58 -7.92
CA GLU A 42 -11.01 10.78 -7.25
C GLU A 42 -11.17 10.67 -5.74
N GLU A 43 -10.36 9.80 -5.13
CA GLU A 43 -10.25 9.60 -3.70
C GLU A 43 -8.83 9.96 -3.28
N VAL A 44 -8.67 11.16 -2.72
CA VAL A 44 -7.40 11.61 -2.13
C VAL A 44 -7.25 11.06 -0.72
N GLN A 45 -6.01 10.77 -0.31
CA GLN A 45 -5.68 10.21 1.00
C GLN A 45 -6.47 8.93 1.35
N ALA A 46 -6.72 8.09 0.34
CA ALA A 46 -7.42 6.82 0.51
C ALA A 46 -6.53 5.80 1.25
N GLU A 47 -7.09 5.00 2.15
CA GLU A 47 -6.41 3.82 2.70
C GLU A 47 -6.36 2.74 1.61
N VAL A 48 -5.20 2.59 0.97
CA VAL A 48 -5.00 1.68 -0.17
C VAL A 48 -4.69 0.26 0.31
N PHE A 49 -3.91 0.16 1.39
CA PHE A 49 -3.51 -1.12 1.96
C PHE A 49 -3.34 -0.99 3.47
N LYS A 50 -3.62 -2.10 4.17
CA LYS A 50 -3.42 -2.21 5.60
C LYS A 50 -2.86 -3.58 5.96
N ALA A 51 -1.85 -3.59 6.81
CA ALA A 51 -1.36 -4.77 7.50
C ALA A 51 -1.48 -4.55 9.02
N THR A 52 -2.02 -5.52 9.74
CA THR A 52 -2.19 -5.46 11.20
C THR A 52 -1.76 -6.75 11.87
N GLY A 53 -1.41 -6.67 13.15
CA GLY A 53 -1.05 -7.85 13.93
C GLY A 53 0.26 -8.48 13.49
N LEU A 54 1.16 -7.69 12.91
CA LEU A 54 2.52 -8.10 12.62
C LEU A 54 3.27 -8.30 13.94
N ALA A 55 4.28 -9.17 13.90
CA ALA A 55 5.18 -9.32 15.03
C ALA A 55 5.81 -7.97 15.39
N SER A 56 6.06 -7.70 16.66
CA SER A 56 6.78 -6.49 17.03
C SER A 56 8.21 -6.56 16.48
N GLY A 57 8.54 -5.73 15.50
CA GLY A 57 9.87 -5.76 14.89
C GLY A 57 9.97 -4.95 13.60
N ASN A 58 11.07 -5.19 12.88
CA ASN A 58 11.34 -4.55 11.60
C ASN A 58 10.66 -5.29 10.46
N HIS A 59 9.92 -4.55 9.64
CA HIS A 59 9.19 -5.03 8.48
C HIS A 59 9.55 -4.23 7.23
N THR A 60 9.33 -4.83 6.07
CA THR A 60 9.56 -4.19 4.77
C THR A 60 8.36 -4.36 3.85
N LEU A 61 7.71 -3.26 3.52
CA LEU A 61 6.70 -3.20 2.47
C LEU A 61 7.37 -2.91 1.12
N LEU A 62 7.10 -3.75 0.12
CA LEU A 62 7.47 -3.53 -1.27
C LEU A 62 6.19 -3.26 -2.08
N ILE A 63 6.15 -2.10 -2.72
CA ILE A 63 5.10 -1.69 -3.66
C ILE A 63 5.71 -1.62 -5.05
N GLU A 64 5.17 -2.38 -6.00
CA GLU A 64 5.63 -2.44 -7.39
C GLU A 64 4.51 -1.97 -8.31
N VAL A 65 4.86 -1.08 -9.25
CA VAL A 65 3.93 -0.67 -10.31
C VAL A 65 3.93 -1.78 -11.36
N THR A 66 2.77 -2.40 -11.60
CA THR A 66 2.69 -3.52 -12.54
C THR A 66 2.74 -3.09 -14.00
N GLY A 67 2.48 -1.80 -14.27
CA GLY A 67 2.25 -1.30 -15.63
C GLY A 67 0.91 -1.72 -16.23
N THR A 68 0.04 -2.36 -15.44
CA THR A 68 -1.32 -2.77 -15.84
C THR A 68 -2.36 -1.94 -15.09
N SER A 69 -3.59 -1.92 -15.60
CA SER A 69 -4.70 -1.15 -15.03
C SER A 69 -6.04 -1.81 -15.32
N ASN A 70 -7.08 -1.37 -14.60
CA ASN A 70 -8.46 -1.64 -14.95
C ASN A 70 -8.74 -1.19 -16.41
N PRO A 71 -9.52 -1.93 -17.22
CA PRO A 71 -9.86 -1.51 -18.58
C PRO A 71 -10.57 -0.14 -18.67
N ALA A 72 -11.25 0.28 -17.60
CA ALA A 72 -11.90 1.59 -17.51
C ALA A 72 -10.94 2.72 -17.06
N SER A 73 -9.70 2.38 -16.70
CA SER A 73 -8.69 3.35 -16.29
C SER A 73 -8.04 4.02 -17.50
N THR A 74 -7.72 5.30 -17.36
CA THR A 74 -7.02 6.11 -18.37
C THR A 74 -5.50 6.08 -18.19
N GLY A 75 -5.00 5.44 -17.13
CA GLY A 75 -3.58 5.42 -16.81
C GLY A 75 -3.17 4.25 -15.93
N THR A 76 -1.92 4.27 -15.48
CA THR A 76 -1.34 3.21 -14.64
C THR A 76 -0.66 3.80 -13.41
N TYR A 77 -1.12 4.95 -12.92
CA TYR A 77 -0.47 5.62 -11.80
C TYR A 77 -0.68 4.85 -10.51
N VAL A 78 0.40 4.69 -9.75
CA VAL A 78 0.37 4.18 -8.38
C VAL A 78 0.94 5.28 -7.51
N VAL A 79 0.12 5.78 -6.59
CA VAL A 79 0.45 6.95 -5.77
C VAL A 79 0.59 6.54 -4.33
N VAL A 80 1.72 6.89 -3.74
CA VAL A 80 1.99 6.80 -2.31
C VAL A 80 1.98 8.22 -1.76
N ASP A 81 1.06 8.51 -0.84
CA ASP A 81 1.00 9.80 -0.13
C ASP A 81 1.72 9.68 1.21
N ALA A 82 1.28 8.76 2.07
CA ALA A 82 1.84 8.56 3.41
C ALA A 82 1.79 7.10 3.87
N PHE A 83 2.54 6.82 4.94
CA PHE A 83 2.44 5.59 5.71
C PHE A 83 2.18 5.92 7.17
N ASP A 84 1.12 5.34 7.73
CA ASP A 84 0.88 5.35 9.17
C ASP A 84 1.37 4.03 9.76
N VAL A 85 2.22 4.10 10.78
CA VAL A 85 2.78 2.94 11.47
C VAL A 85 2.34 2.98 12.92
N ALA A 86 1.72 1.90 13.40
CA ALA A 86 1.47 1.75 14.83
C ALA A 86 2.77 1.34 15.54
N PRO A 87 3.19 2.05 16.61
CA PRO A 87 4.42 1.74 17.31
C PRO A 87 4.36 0.35 17.95
N GLN A 88 5.54 -0.20 18.23
CA GLN A 88 5.67 -1.45 18.97
C GLN A 88 4.95 -1.36 20.31
N VAL A 89 4.27 -2.45 20.71
CA VAL A 89 3.86 -2.61 22.12
C VAL A 89 5.15 -2.71 22.95
N PRO A 90 5.37 -1.84 23.95
CA PRO A 90 6.55 -1.93 24.79
C PRO A 90 6.63 -3.30 25.44
N ALA A 91 7.83 -3.91 25.44
CA ALA A 91 8.07 -5.11 26.24
C ALA A 91 7.88 -4.77 27.72
N THR A 92 6.98 -5.49 28.40
CA THR A 92 6.82 -5.47 29.87
C THR A 92 7.98 -6.14 30.57
#